data_AF-A0AAD3B3J5-F1
#
_entry.id   AF-A0AAD3B3J5-F1
#
_cell.length_a   1.000
_cell.length_b   1.000
_cell.length_c   1.000
_cell.angle_alpha   90.00
_cell.angle_beta   90.00
_cell.angle_gamma   90.00
#
_symmetry.space_group_name_H-M   'P 1'
#
loop_
_entity.id
_entity.type
_entity.pdbx_description
1 polymer ?
#
loop_
_entity_poly.entity_id
_entity_poly.type
_entity_poly.pdbx_seq_one_letter_code
_entity_poly.pdbx_strand_id
1 'polypeptide(L)' 'MRGDELEIYSLDGQKFLTSLELSQRLEQERLKAEQASLQLEQASLQLEQERLKAERLAEYIRSLGIDPDTL' A
#
# COMPACT_ATOMS: atom_id res chain seq x y z
N MET A 1 -19.66 -19.57 35.48
CA MET A 1 -19.29 -18.22 35.90
C MET A 1 -18.54 -17.59 34.74
N ARG A 2 -18.98 -16.43 34.23
CA ARG A 2 -18.19 -15.71 33.21
C ARG A 2 -16.94 -15.23 33.95
N GLY A 3 -15.77 -15.68 33.52
CA GLY A 3 -14.51 -15.19 34.07
C GLY A 3 -14.40 -13.73 33.65
N ASP A 4 -14.53 -12.82 34.60
CA ASP A 4 -14.23 -11.41 34.37
C ASP A 4 -12.74 -11.32 34.04
N GLU A 5 -12.44 -11.04 32.78
CA GLU A 5 -11.08 -10.86 32.29
C GLU A 5 -10.53 -9.56 32.89
N LEU A 6 -9.44 -9.66 33.66
CA LEU A 6 -8.82 -8.50 34.30
C LEU A 6 -8.19 -7.60 33.24
N GLU A 7 -8.83 -6.49 32.94
CA GLU A 7 -8.29 -5.47 32.04
C GLU A 7 -7.39 -4.50 32.82
N ILE A 8 -6.09 -4.51 32.51
CA ILE A 8 -5.12 -3.58 33.08
C ILE A 8 -4.91 -2.44 32.09
N TYR A 9 -4.92 -1.20 32.59
CA TYR A 9 -4.68 -0.01 31.80
C TYR A 9 -3.44 0.73 32.30
N SER A 10 -2.68 1.34 31.40
CA SER A 10 -1.57 2.24 31.73
C SER A 10 -2.08 3.62 32.17
N LEU A 11 -1.18 4.47 32.68
CA LEU A 11 -1.54 5.82 33.17
C LEU A 11 -2.07 6.75 32.07
N ASP A 12 -1.71 6.49 30.81
CA ASP A 12 -2.22 7.14 29.61
C ASP A 12 -3.51 6.49 29.06
N GLY A 13 -4.05 5.49 29.74
CA GLY A 13 -5.32 4.84 29.39
C GLY A 13 -5.22 3.76 28.31
N GLN A 14 -4.01 3.31 27.95
CA GLN A 14 -3.83 2.21 27.01
C GLN A 14 -4.01 0.86 27.71
N LYS A 15 -4.79 -0.05 27.13
CA LYS A 15 -4.93 -1.42 27.64
C LYS A 15 -3.60 -2.15 27.52
N PHE A 16 -3.14 -2.75 28.61
CA PHE A 16 -2.02 -3.69 28.59
C PHE A 16 -2.46 -4.95 27.85
N LEU A 17 -1.66 -5.31 26.86
CA LEU A 17 -1.86 -6.48 26.03
C LEU A 17 -0.93 -7.58 26.48
N THR A 18 -1.44 -8.81 26.44
CA THR A 18 -0.62 -10.00 26.57
C THR A 18 0.36 -10.12 25.40
N SER A 19 1.43 -10.87 25.60
CA SER A 19 2.40 -11.16 24.53
C SER A 19 1.75 -11.78 23.28
N LEU A 20 0.68 -12.57 23.48
CA LEU A 20 -0.08 -13.17 22.39
C LEU A 20 -0.85 -12.11 21.59
N GLU A 21 -1.59 -11.21 22.27
CA GLU A 21 -2.32 -10.12 21.61
C GLU A 21 -1.38 -9.15 20.88
N LEU A 22 -0.22 -8.84 21.47
CA LEU A 22 0.82 -8.04 20.81
C LEU A 22 1.34 -8.70 19.54
N SER A 23 1.59 -10.01 19.60
CA SER A 23 2.08 -10.78 18.43
C SER A 23 1.05 -10.80 17.32
N GLN A 24 -0.23 -11.03 17.65
CA GLN A 24 -1.33 -10.99 16.68
C GLN A 24 -1.49 -9.61 16.03
N ARG A 25 -1.39 -8.53 16.80
CA ARG A 25 -1.42 -7.17 16.25
C ARG A 25 -0.24 -6.91 15.33
N LEU A 26 0.98 -7.30 15.72
CA LEU A 26 2.17 -7.11 14.89
C LEU A 26 2.06 -7.89 13.58
N GLU A 27 1.57 -9.13 13.62
CA GLU A 27 1.35 -9.93 12.42
C GLU A 27 0.29 -9.31 11.51
N GLN A 28 -0.82 -8.82 12.09
CA GLN A 28 -1.84 -8.10 11.33
C GLN A 28 -1.30 -6.84 10.66
N GLU A 29 -0.52 -6.03 11.37
CA GLU A 29 0.10 -4.83 10.81
C GLU A 29 1.13 -5.18 9.73
N ARG A 30 1.90 -6.27 9.90
CA ARG A 30 2.82 -6.76 8.88
C ARG A 30 2.09 -7.17 7.60
N LEU A 31 0.98 -7.91 7.72
CA LEU A 31 0.16 -8.31 6.58
C LEU A 31 -0.44 -7.10 5.85
N LYS A 32 -0.92 -6.09 6.58
CA LYS A 32 -1.41 -4.84 5.97
C LYS A 32 -0.29 -4.09 5.24
N ALA A 33 0.89 -4.00 5.83
CA ALA A 33 2.04 -3.35 5.20
C ALA A 33 2.48 -4.08 3.93
N GLU A 34 2.52 -5.41 3.96
CA GLU A 34 2.83 -6.24 2.79
C GLU A 34 1.78 -6.06 1.67
N GLN A 35 0.49 -6.06 2.02
CA GLN A 35 -0.59 -5.80 1.08
C GLN A 35 -0.47 -4.41 0.45
N ALA A 36 -0.21 -3.38 1.25
CA ALA A 36 -0.03 -2.01 0.76
C ALA A 36 1.19 -1.91 -0.18
N SER A 37 2.29 -2.59 0.15
CA SER A 37 3.48 -2.65 -0.71
C SER A 37 3.17 -3.29 -2.07
N LEU A 38 2.44 -4.41 -2.08
CA LEU A 38 2.05 -5.09 -3.32
C LEU A 38 1.14 -4.20 -4.19
N GLN A 39 0.21 -3.47 -3.57
CA GLN A 39 -0.65 -2.54 -4.30
C GLN A 39 0.13 -1.37 -4.91
N LEU A 40 1.11 -0.83 -4.18
CA LEU A 40 1.98 0.24 -4.68
C LEU A 40 2.85 -0.25 -5.84
N GLU A 41 3.40 -1.45 -5.74
CA GLU A 41 4.19 -2.05 -6.81
C GLU A 41 3.34 -2.28 -8.06
N GLN A 42 2.13 -2.82 -7.91
CA GLN A 42 1.20 -3.01 -9.02
C GLN A 42 0.82 -1.69 -9.69
N ALA A 43 0.51 -0.65 -8.91
CA ALA A 43 0.20 0.68 -9.44
C ALA A 43 1.40 1.29 -10.18
N SER A 44 2.62 1.10 -9.66
CA SER A 44 3.84 1.59 -10.28
C SER A 44 4.10 0.90 -11.62
N LEU A 45 3.93 -0.41 -11.69
CA LEU A 45 4.05 -1.18 -12.94
C LEU A 45 3.02 -0.76 -13.99
N GLN A 46 1.78 -0.50 -13.58
CA GLN A 46 0.74 0.01 -14.49
C GLN A 46 1.09 1.40 -15.02
N LEU A 47 1.55 2.31 -14.15
CA LEU A 47 1.95 3.65 -14.55
C LEU A 47 3.14 3.62 -15.52
N GLU A 48 4.13 2.77 -15.26
CA GLU A 48 5.28 2.59 -16.15
C GLU A 48 4.84 2.03 -17.51
N GLN A 49 3.94 1.05 -17.52
CA GLN A 49 3.41 0.50 -18.76
C GLN A 49 2.68 1.56 -19.60
N GLU A 50 1.84 2.38 -18.96
CA GLU A 50 1.13 3.47 -19.65
C GLU A 50 2.10 4.54 -20.15
N ARG A 51 3.13 4.88 -19.36
CA ARG A 51 4.17 5.82 -19.80
C ARG A 51 4.90 5.30 -21.03
N LEU A 52 5.31 4.03 -21.03
CA LEU A 52 5.97 3.41 -22.19
C LEU A 52 5.08 3.39 -23.43
N LYS A 53 3.77 3.14 -23.29
CA LYS A 53 2.83 3.22 -24.40
C LYS A 53 2.69 4.65 -24.92
N ALA A 54 2.57 5.63 -24.03
CA ALA A 54 2.48 7.03 -24.39
C ALA A 54 3.76 7.53 -25.07
N GLU A 55 4.94 7.14 -24.57
CA GLU A 55 6.24 7.45 -25.18
C GLU A 55 6.32 6.91 -26.61
N ARG A 56 5.98 5.64 -26.82
CA ARG A 56 5.95 5.03 -28.16
C ARG A 56 4.95 5.72 -29.11
N LEU A 57 3.78 6.10 -28.60
CA LEU A 57 2.80 6.82 -29.39
C LEU A 57 3.31 8.21 -29.78
N ALA A 58 3.92 8.93 -28.84
CA ALA A 58 4.52 10.23 -29.10
C ALA A 58 5.65 10.13 -30.14
N GLU A 59 6.50 9.10 -30.05
CA GLU A 59 7.53 8.81 -31.06
C GLU A 59 6.92 8.51 -32.43
N TYR A 60 5.85 7.72 -32.49
CA TYR A 60 5.14 7.43 -33.74
C TYR A 60 4.56 8.70 -34.37
N ILE A 61 3.89 9.55 -33.58
CA ILE A 61 3.33 10.83 -34.05
C ILE A 61 4.45 11.76 -34.56
N ARG A 62 5.58 11.84 -33.83
CA ARG A 62 6.77 12.58 -34.28
C ARG A 62 7.33 12.04 -35.59
N SER A 63 7.33 10.72 -35.79
CA SER A 63 7.77 10.10 -37.06
C SER A 63 6.88 10.47 -38.25
N LEU A 64 5.61 10.83 -38.00
CA LEU A 64 4.69 11.35 -39.00
C LEU A 64 4.87 12.86 -39.25
N GLY A 65 5.82 13.51 -38.56
CA GLY A 65 6.10 14.94 -38.68
C GLY A 65 5.14 15.83 -37.88
N ILE A 66 4.37 15.25 -36.95
CA ILE A 66 3.43 15.96 -36.09
C ILE A 66 4.06 16.09 -34.70
N ASP A 67 3.96 17.26 -34.08
CA ASP A 67 4.40 17.46 -32.71
C ASP A 67 3.29 17.01 -31.73
N PRO A 68 3.49 15.91 -30.96
CA PRO A 68 2.47 15.38 -30.05
C PRO A 68 2.10 16.33 -28.91
N ASP A 69 2.95 17.30 -28.57
CA ASP A 69 2.68 18.30 -27.53
C ASP A 69 1.79 19.46 -28.02
N THR A 70 1.47 19.49 -29.32
CA THR A 70 0.64 20.51 -29.97
C THR A 70 -0.77 20.02 -30.37
N LEU A 71 -1.07 18.74 -30.09
CA LEU A 71 -2.39 18.12 -30.29
C LEU A 71 -3.32 18.37 -29.09
#